data_AF-A0A0B7KSF8-F1
#
_entry.id   AF-A0A0B7KSF8-F1
#
_cell.length_a   1.000
_cell.length_b   1.000
_cell.length_c   1.000
_cell.angle_alpha   90.00
_cell.angle_beta   90.00
_cell.angle_gamma   90.00
#
_symmetry.space_group_name_H-M   'P 1'
#
loop_
_entity.id
_entity.type
_entity.pdbx_description
1 polymer ?
#
loop_
_entity_poly.entity_id
_entity_poly.type
_entity_poly.pdbx_seq_one_letter_code
_entity_poly.pdbx_strand_id
1 'polypeptide(L)'
;MVKSGQYPPLGYIFVPAGNPFITRHCRRLAKETEQTIYAYSKKKLAKQYGLYIPKAIFEKVKSQYDARKATAEQEWSQKLDMKYPHMPSKDKAKIQRLSSSPFLKSESIAVDIRRYVLDHYTEFESLSCIKPDTEAAAKAHQEADRILSAWRGSGLGI
;
A
#
# COMPACT_ATOMS: atom_id res chain seq x y z
N MET A 1 15.46 -25.13 -8.95
CA MET A 1 14.88 -26.14 -8.03
C MET A 1 14.86 -25.59 -6.60
N VAL A 2 13.92 -26.01 -5.74
CA VAL A 2 13.85 -25.56 -4.33
C VAL A 2 14.38 -26.66 -3.42
N LYS A 3 15.40 -26.39 -2.59
CA LYS A 3 15.91 -27.34 -1.58
C LYS A 3 15.50 -26.92 -0.17
N SER A 4 15.17 -27.90 0.69
CA SER A 4 14.84 -27.70 2.10
C SER A 4 16.04 -28.08 2.99
N GLY A 5 16.31 -27.28 4.03
CA GLY A 5 17.16 -27.70 5.16
C GLY A 5 18.68 -27.61 5.00
N GLN A 6 19.20 -26.94 3.95
CA GLN A 6 20.64 -26.72 3.78
C GLN A 6 21.00 -25.27 4.11
N TYR A 7 22.13 -25.07 4.79
CA TYR A 7 22.70 -23.73 4.95
C TYR A 7 22.91 -23.12 3.55
N PRO A 8 22.41 -21.91 3.31
CA PRO A 8 22.48 -21.30 1.99
C PRO A 8 23.96 -21.07 1.60
N PRO A 9 24.31 -21.20 0.32
CA PRO A 9 25.65 -20.88 -0.16
C PRO A 9 26.01 -19.41 0.10
N LEU A 10 27.31 -19.11 0.11
CA LEU A 10 27.80 -17.74 0.19
C LEU A 10 27.22 -16.91 -0.98
N GLY A 11 26.82 -15.66 -0.71
CA GLY A 11 26.20 -14.78 -1.71
C GLY A 11 24.68 -14.91 -1.85
N TYR A 12 24.04 -15.76 -1.05
CA TYR A 12 22.59 -15.83 -0.93
C TYR A 12 22.10 -14.89 0.16
N ILE A 13 20.91 -14.32 -0.03
CA ILE A 13 20.25 -13.48 0.95
C ILE A 13 18.88 -14.04 1.30
N PHE A 14 18.46 -13.83 2.55
CA PHE A 14 17.14 -14.20 3.02
C PHE A 14 16.09 -13.18 2.57
N VAL A 15 15.04 -13.66 1.92
CA VAL A 15 13.89 -12.86 1.49
C VAL A 15 12.64 -13.39 2.20
N PRO A 16 12.02 -12.58 3.08
CA PRO A 16 10.81 -12.99 3.78
C PRO A 16 9.62 -13.14 2.83
N ALA A 17 8.66 -14.01 3.18
CA ALA A 17 7.48 -14.29 2.37
C ALA A 17 6.51 -13.10 2.22
N GLY A 18 6.71 -12.00 2.95
CA GLY A 18 5.76 -10.88 3.07
C GLY A 18 5.46 -10.11 1.79
N ASN A 19 6.26 -10.23 0.72
CA ASN A 19 5.99 -9.60 -0.57
C ASN A 19 5.80 -10.66 -1.66
N PRO A 20 4.55 -10.95 -2.09
CA PRO A 20 4.26 -11.93 -3.14
C PRO A 20 4.89 -11.59 -4.49
N PHE A 21 4.99 -10.30 -4.83
CA PHE A 21 5.59 -9.85 -6.08
C PHE A 21 7.07 -10.26 -6.12
N ILE A 22 7.83 -9.85 -5.10
CA ILE A 22 9.26 -10.15 -4.99
C ILE A 22 9.49 -11.66 -4.98
N THR A 23 8.80 -12.38 -4.11
CA THR A 23 9.03 -13.83 -3.95
C THR A 23 8.67 -14.63 -5.21
N ARG A 24 7.56 -14.30 -5.89
CA ARG A 24 7.18 -14.93 -7.17
C ARG A 24 8.19 -14.63 -8.28
N HIS A 25 8.61 -13.38 -8.42
CA HIS A 25 9.56 -12.98 -9.46
C HIS A 25 10.94 -13.57 -9.23
N CYS A 26 11.41 -13.63 -7.99
CA CYS A 26 12.65 -14.32 -7.66
C CYS A 26 12.61 -15.82 -7.98
N ARG A 27 11.49 -16.51 -7.68
CA ARG A 27 11.31 -17.93 -8.05
C ARG A 27 11.35 -18.14 -9.56
N ARG A 28 10.66 -17.26 -10.31
CA ARG A 28 10.64 -17.30 -11.77
C ARG A 28 12.03 -17.08 -12.35
N LEU A 29 12.70 -16.00 -11.95
CA LEU A 29 14.01 -15.64 -12.46
C LEU A 29 15.06 -16.71 -12.11
N ALA A 30 15.04 -17.25 -10.89
CA ALA A 30 15.92 -18.34 -10.51
C ALA A 30 15.68 -19.62 -11.34
N LYS A 31 14.43 -19.90 -11.72
CA LYS A 31 14.12 -21.02 -12.63
C LYS A 31 14.68 -20.76 -14.04
N GLU A 32 14.51 -19.55 -14.56
CA GLU A 32 15.01 -19.15 -15.89
C GLU A 32 16.55 -19.16 -15.98
N THR A 33 17.24 -18.83 -14.89
CA THR A 33 18.71 -18.82 -14.83
C THR A 33 19.31 -20.10 -14.23
N GLU A 34 18.50 -21.16 -14.08
CA GLU A 34 18.90 -22.46 -13.51
C GLU A 34 19.56 -22.38 -12.12
N GLN A 35 19.25 -21.33 -11.36
CA GLN A 35 19.76 -21.14 -10.01
C GLN A 35 18.90 -21.92 -9.01
N THR A 36 19.56 -22.49 -8.00
CA THR A 36 18.88 -23.14 -6.88
C THR A 36 18.42 -22.09 -5.89
N ILE A 37 17.24 -22.26 -5.29
CA ILE A 37 16.76 -21.43 -4.19
C ILE A 37 16.46 -22.33 -3.00
N TYR A 38 16.59 -21.81 -1.78
CA TYR A 38 16.40 -22.62 -0.57
C TYR A 38 15.21 -22.09 0.21
N ALA A 39 14.23 -22.95 0.48
CA ALA A 39 13.11 -22.58 1.33
C ALA A 39 13.55 -22.58 2.79
N TYR A 40 13.22 -21.50 3.51
CA TYR A 40 13.46 -21.41 4.94
C TYR A 40 12.15 -21.28 5.69
N SER A 41 12.02 -22.11 6.73
CA SER A 41 10.86 -22.18 7.61
C SER A 41 11.35 -22.43 9.03
N LYS A 42 11.16 -21.46 9.93
CA LYS A 42 11.43 -21.63 11.36
C LYS A 42 10.14 -22.01 12.09
N LYS A 43 10.16 -23.13 12.82
CA LYS A 43 8.97 -23.68 13.52
C LYS A 43 8.67 -23.04 14.90
N LYS A 44 9.53 -22.17 15.47
CA LYS A 44 9.32 -21.61 16.82
C LYS A 44 8.81 -20.17 16.79
N LEU A 45 7.81 -19.88 17.63
CA LEU A 45 7.22 -18.61 18.13
C LEU A 45 7.10 -17.41 17.16
N ALA A 46 8.14 -17.08 16.41
CA ALA A 46 8.10 -16.20 15.24
C ALA A 46 8.16 -17.04 13.96
N LYS A 47 6.99 -17.26 13.34
CA LYS A 47 6.82 -17.93 12.04
C LYS A 47 7.52 -17.15 10.92
N GLN A 48 8.85 -17.26 10.82
CA GLN A 48 9.61 -16.69 9.72
C GLN A 48 9.65 -17.70 8.57
N TYR A 49 8.88 -17.39 7.53
CA TYR A 49 8.88 -18.09 6.26
C TYR A 49 9.54 -17.22 5.20
N GLY A 50 10.37 -17.82 4.36
CA GLY A 50 11.05 -17.09 3.29
C GLY A 50 11.87 -17.99 2.37
N LEU A 51 12.69 -17.33 1.56
CA LEU A 51 13.54 -17.96 0.56
C LEU A 51 14.96 -17.40 0.69
N TYR A 52 15.96 -18.26 0.63
CA TYR A 52 17.31 -17.85 0.29
C TYR A 52 17.48 -17.90 -1.22
N ILE A 53 17.99 -16.80 -1.76
CA ILE A 53 18.10 -16.57 -3.21
C ILE A 53 19.43 -15.87 -3.48
N PRO A 54 20.09 -16.09 -4.63
CA PRO A 54 21.28 -15.34 -5.00
C PRO A 54 21.03 -13.82 -4.94
N LYS A 55 21.97 -13.08 -4.35
CA LYS A 55 21.87 -11.63 -4.15
C LYS A 55 21.54 -10.89 -5.45
N ALA A 56 22.20 -11.24 -6.55
CA ALA A 56 21.98 -10.62 -7.87
C ALA A 56 20.52 -10.77 -8.37
N ILE A 57 19.89 -11.92 -8.13
CA ILE A 57 18.48 -12.16 -8.50
C ILE A 57 17.58 -11.25 -7.68
N PHE A 58 17.81 -11.17 -6.37
CA PHE A 58 17.01 -10.30 -5.50
C PHE A 58 17.17 -8.82 -5.86
N GLU A 59 18.40 -8.33 -6.07
CA GLU A 59 18.65 -6.93 -6.40
C GLU A 59 17.94 -6.52 -7.71
N LYS A 60 17.99 -7.39 -8.73
CA LYS A 60 17.27 -7.18 -9.99
C LYS A 60 15.76 -7.10 -9.77
N VAL A 61 15.18 -8.04 -9.02
CA VAL A 61 13.74 -8.09 -8.74
C VAL A 61 13.30 -6.92 -7.85
N LYS A 62 14.13 -6.52 -6.87
CA LYS A 62 13.89 -5.37 -6.01
C LYS A 62 13.89 -4.08 -6.82
N SER A 63 14.86 -3.88 -7.71
CA SER A 63 14.89 -2.72 -8.61
C SER A 63 13.63 -2.64 -9.48
N GLN A 64 13.17 -3.76 -10.05
CA GLN A 64 11.91 -3.82 -10.81
C GLN A 64 10.68 -3.48 -9.96
N TYR A 65 10.64 -3.96 -8.73
CA TYR A 65 9.56 -3.64 -7.79
C TYR A 65 9.56 -2.16 -7.42
N ASP A 66 10.72 -1.60 -7.08
CA ASP A 66 10.87 -0.19 -6.71
C ASP A 66 10.47 0.72 -7.89
N ALA A 67 10.88 0.39 -9.12
CA ALA A 67 10.47 1.12 -10.32
C ALA A 67 8.94 1.07 -10.53
N ARG A 68 8.32 -0.11 -10.43
CA ARG A 68 6.86 -0.25 -10.53
C ARG A 68 6.12 0.50 -9.44
N LYS A 69 6.65 0.47 -8.21
CA LYS A 69 6.10 1.19 -7.08
C LYS A 69 6.13 2.70 -7.36
N ALA A 70 7.25 3.23 -7.83
CA ALA A 70 7.39 4.64 -8.18
C ALA A 70 6.40 5.06 -9.29
N THR A 71 6.25 4.26 -10.35
CA THR A 71 5.26 4.52 -11.41
C THR A 71 3.84 4.54 -10.86
N ALA A 72 3.47 3.55 -10.04
CA ALA A 72 2.14 3.50 -9.44
C ALA A 72 1.88 4.68 -8.48
N GLU A 73 2.88 5.12 -7.72
CA GLU A 73 2.79 6.31 -6.86
C GLU A 73 2.60 7.59 -7.69
N GLN A 74 3.32 7.71 -8.81
CA GLN A 74 3.17 8.84 -9.74
C GLN A 74 1.79 8.87 -10.41
N GLU A 75 1.31 7.74 -10.94
CA GLU A 75 -0.03 7.63 -11.52
C GLU A 75 -1.13 7.95 -10.50
N TRP A 76 -0.96 7.46 -9.26
CA TRP A 76 -1.89 7.75 -8.17
C TRP A 76 -1.91 9.25 -7.85
N SER A 77 -0.74 9.91 -7.80
CA SER A 77 -0.65 11.36 -7.59
C SER A 77 -1.29 12.15 -8.74
N GLN A 78 -1.08 11.75 -9.99
CA GLN A 78 -1.71 12.40 -11.14
C GLN A 78 -3.23 12.27 -11.10
N LYS A 79 -3.75 11.07 -10.80
CA LYS A 79 -5.20 10.84 -10.64
C LYS A 79 -5.78 11.66 -9.50
N LEU A 80 -5.03 11.82 -8.40
CA LEU A 80 -5.42 12.67 -7.27
C LEU A 80 -5.55 14.13 -7.72
N ASP A 81 -4.54 14.66 -8.40
CA ASP A 81 -4.51 16.04 -8.87
C ASP A 81 -5.60 16.36 -9.89
N MET A 82 -5.89 15.40 -10.77
CA MET A 82 -7.00 15.54 -11.72
C MET A 82 -8.37 15.56 -11.03
N LYS A 83 -8.57 14.74 -9.99
CA LYS A 83 -9.88 14.63 -9.33
C LYS A 83 -10.10 15.70 -8.27
N TYR A 84 -9.05 16.18 -7.61
CA TYR A 84 -9.13 17.11 -6.48
C TYR A 84 -8.12 18.25 -6.64
N PRO A 85 -8.25 19.08 -7.69
CA PRO A 85 -7.28 20.13 -8.01
C PRO A 85 -7.15 21.20 -6.92
N HIS A 86 -8.20 21.40 -6.12
CA HIS A 86 -8.22 22.40 -5.04
C HIS A 86 -7.96 21.80 -3.65
N MET A 87 -7.45 20.57 -3.58
CA MET A 87 -7.06 19.97 -2.31
C MET A 87 -5.92 20.76 -1.67
N PRO A 88 -6.00 21.11 -0.37
CA PRO A 88 -4.90 21.76 0.33
C PRO A 88 -3.64 20.90 0.32
N SER A 89 -2.48 21.53 0.11
CA SER A 89 -1.20 20.81 -0.03
C SER A 89 -0.81 20.00 1.21
N LYS A 90 -1.22 20.47 2.40
CA LYS A 90 -1.01 19.77 3.68
C LYS A 90 -1.72 18.42 3.70
N ASP A 91 -2.98 18.39 3.26
CA ASP A 91 -3.79 17.18 3.20
C ASP A 91 -3.30 16.25 2.12
N LYS A 92 -2.96 16.79 0.94
CA LYS A 92 -2.36 16.03 -0.15
C LYS A 92 -1.12 15.26 0.31
N ALA A 93 -0.20 15.92 1.00
CA ALA A 93 1.03 15.28 1.51
C ALA A 93 0.72 14.18 2.54
N LYS A 94 -0.28 14.40 3.40
CA LYS A 94 -0.67 13.41 4.42
C LYS A 94 -1.34 12.20 3.78
N ILE A 95 -2.26 12.40 2.83
CA ILE A 95 -2.92 11.32 2.10
C ILE A 95 -1.90 10.54 1.25
N GLN A 96 -0.93 11.19 0.61
CA GLN A 96 0.18 10.51 -0.10
C GLN A 96 1.00 9.61 0.85
N ARG A 97 1.36 10.10 2.04
CA ARG A 97 2.09 9.31 3.04
C ARG A 97 1.28 8.08 3.49
N LEU A 98 -0.03 8.27 3.66
CA LEU A 98 -0.97 7.22 4.04
C LEU A 98 -1.17 6.19 2.92
N SER A 99 -1.24 6.61 1.65
CA SER A 99 -1.41 5.72 0.51
C SER A 99 -0.16 4.92 0.16
N SER A 100 1.04 5.39 0.57
CA SER A 100 2.26 4.57 0.55
C SER A 100 2.21 3.38 1.52
N SER A 101 1.28 3.37 2.48
CA SER A 101 1.05 2.25 3.39
C SER A 101 0.21 1.14 2.73
N PRO A 102 0.57 -0.14 2.87
CA PRO A 102 -0.21 -1.25 2.30
C PRO A 102 -1.62 -1.38 2.90
N PHE A 103 -1.91 -0.70 4.02
CA PHE A 103 -3.18 -0.80 4.74
C PHE A 103 -4.29 0.11 4.20
N LEU A 104 -3.97 1.07 3.33
CA LEU A 104 -4.92 2.11 2.87
C LEU A 104 -5.15 2.12 1.36
N LYS A 105 -4.72 1.08 0.63
CA LYS A 105 -4.98 1.00 -0.80
C LYS A 105 -6.32 0.32 -1.03
N SER A 106 -7.41 1.09 -1.11
CA SER A 106 -8.62 0.58 -1.77
C SER A 106 -8.49 0.72 -3.29
N GLU A 107 -9.34 0.04 -4.05
CA GLU A 107 -9.40 0.19 -5.51
C GLU A 107 -9.83 1.61 -5.94
N SER A 108 -10.38 2.42 -5.02
CA SER A 108 -10.93 3.74 -5.31
C SER A 108 -10.31 4.82 -4.43
N ILE A 109 -9.51 5.67 -5.06
CA ILE A 109 -8.94 6.91 -4.46
C ILE A 109 -10.01 7.73 -3.73
N ALA A 110 -11.25 7.75 -4.22
CA ALA A 110 -12.33 8.49 -3.60
C ALA A 110 -12.74 7.94 -2.22
N VAL A 111 -12.66 6.62 -2.02
CA VAL A 111 -12.98 5.98 -0.74
C VAL A 111 -11.91 6.33 0.29
N ASP A 112 -10.63 6.26 -0.09
CA ASP A 112 -9.51 6.56 0.80
C ASP A 112 -9.53 8.03 1.25
N ILE A 113 -9.79 8.96 0.32
CA ILE A 113 -9.90 10.38 0.64
C ILE A 113 -11.14 10.66 1.48
N ARG A 114 -12.28 10.02 1.18
CA ARG A 114 -13.50 10.20 1.98
C ARG A 114 -13.31 9.74 3.41
N ARG A 115 -12.65 8.59 3.62
CA ARG A 115 -12.25 8.12 4.95
C ARG A 115 -11.34 9.14 5.64
N TYR A 116 -10.31 9.62 4.96
CA TYR A 116 -9.42 10.66 5.49
C TYR A 116 -10.16 11.93 5.93
N VAL A 117 -11.10 12.41 5.10
CA VAL A 117 -11.90 13.61 5.43
C VAL A 117 -12.80 13.34 6.64
N LEU A 118 -13.45 12.17 6.71
CA LEU A 118 -14.28 11.81 7.85
C LEU A 118 -13.46 11.77 9.14
N ASP A 119 -12.29 11.14 9.12
CA ASP A 119 -11.46 10.96 10.30
C ASP A 119 -10.76 12.26 10.76
N HIS A 120 -10.52 13.22 9.85
CA HIS A 120 -9.74 14.44 10.17
C HIS A 120 -10.53 15.74 10.20
N TYR A 121 -11.70 15.80 9.57
CA TYR A 121 -12.51 17.02 9.47
C TYR A 121 -13.87 16.91 10.15
N THR A 122 -14.23 15.72 10.63
CA THR A 122 -15.52 15.49 11.28
C THR A 122 -15.35 14.70 12.56
N GLU A 123 -16.34 14.73 13.43
CA GLU A 123 -16.37 13.94 14.67
C GLU A 123 -16.76 12.46 14.42
N PHE A 124 -16.62 11.98 13.18
CA PHE A 124 -17.04 10.64 12.78
C PHE A 124 -16.28 9.54 13.54
N GLU A 125 -14.98 9.73 13.82
CA GLU A 125 -14.18 8.77 14.58
C GLU A 125 -14.67 8.63 16.04
N SER A 126 -15.23 9.70 16.61
CA SER A 126 -15.79 9.71 17.97
C SER A 126 -17.22 9.16 18.06
N LEU A 127 -17.87 8.86 16.93
CA LEU A 127 -19.20 8.21 16.93
C LEU A 127 -19.03 6.73 17.30
N SER A 128 -19.23 6.46 18.58
CA SER A 128 -19.16 5.14 19.23
C SER A 128 -19.82 4.01 18.42
N CYS A 129 -19.09 2.90 18.27
CA CYS A 129 -19.56 1.65 17.65
C CYS A 129 -20.75 1.00 18.39
N ILE A 130 -21.11 1.48 19.58
CA ILE A 130 -22.04 0.82 20.51
C ILE A 130 -23.47 1.34 20.33
N LYS A 131 -23.66 2.61 19.94
CA LYS A 131 -24.93 3.19 19.50
C LYS A 131 -24.64 4.30 18.50
N PRO A 132 -24.66 4.02 17.18
CA PRO A 132 -24.41 5.06 16.21
C PRO A 132 -25.56 6.07 16.28
N ASP A 133 -25.24 7.30 16.67
CA ASP A 133 -26.10 8.44 16.42
C ASP A 133 -26.17 8.62 14.90
N THR A 134 -27.27 8.13 14.32
CA THR A 134 -27.49 8.11 12.88
C THR A 134 -27.57 9.52 12.30
N GLU A 135 -28.03 10.49 13.10
CA GLU A 135 -28.14 11.88 12.68
C GLU A 135 -26.77 12.56 12.70
N ALA A 136 -25.97 12.35 13.76
CA ALA A 136 -24.60 12.85 13.81
C ALA A 136 -23.71 12.24 12.71
N ALA A 137 -23.88 10.94 12.42
CA ALA A 137 -23.20 10.27 11.32
C ALA A 137 -23.61 10.85 9.95
N ALA A 138 -24.91 11.13 9.75
CA ALA A 138 -25.39 11.76 8.52
C ALA A 138 -24.83 13.18 8.34
N LYS A 139 -24.80 13.98 9.42
CA LYS A 139 -24.21 15.33 9.41
C LYS A 139 -22.71 15.29 9.08
N ALA A 140 -21.96 14.35 9.68
CA ALA A 140 -20.55 14.14 9.36
C ALA A 140 -20.33 13.76 7.88
N HIS A 141 -21.17 12.88 7.33
CA HIS A 141 -21.13 12.55 5.91
C HIS A 141 -21.44 13.75 5.01
N GLN A 142 -22.45 14.56 5.35
CA GLN A 142 -22.79 15.76 4.60
C GLN A 142 -21.65 16.79 4.59
N GLU A 143 -21.01 17.00 5.75
CA GLU A 143 -19.87 17.92 5.86
C GLU A 143 -18.66 17.40 5.07
N ALA A 144 -18.37 16.11 5.14
CA ALA A 144 -17.32 15.51 4.33
C ALA A 144 -17.59 15.68 2.83
N ASP A 145 -18.83 15.47 2.38
CA ASP A 145 -19.20 15.64 0.97
C ASP A 145 -19.12 17.13 0.54
N ARG A 146 -19.41 18.08 1.44
CA ARG A 146 -19.19 19.52 1.21
C ARG A 146 -17.71 19.83 0.97
N ILE A 147 -16.83 19.34 1.84
CA ILE A 147 -15.37 19.53 1.73
C ILE A 147 -14.84 18.89 0.44
N LEU A 148 -15.25 17.65 0.15
CA LEU A 148 -14.84 16.96 -1.07
C LEU A 148 -15.31 17.69 -2.34
N SER A 149 -16.49 18.31 -2.31
CA SER A 149 -17.01 19.10 -3.44
C SER A 149 -16.19 20.37 -3.66
N ALA A 150 -15.79 21.04 -2.58
CA ALA A 150 -14.88 22.18 -2.66
C ALA A 150 -13.52 21.76 -3.25
N TRP A 151 -12.96 20.62 -2.82
CA TRP A 151 -11.67 20.12 -3.33
C TRP A 151 -11.72 19.70 -4.81
N ARG A 152 -12.88 19.22 -5.29
CA ARG A 152 -13.11 18.92 -6.72
C ARG A 152 -13.26 20.16 -7.59
N GLY A 153 -13.51 21.33 -7.00
CA GLY A 153 -13.83 22.56 -7.73
C GLY A 153 -15.29 22.66 -8.18
N SER A 154 -16.15 21.74 -7.76
CA SER A 154 -17.59 21.74 -8.10
C SER A 154 -18.43 22.68 -7.22
N GLY A 155 -17.80 23.42 -6.32
CA GLY A 155 -18.46 24.29 -5.31
C GLY A 155 -18.45 25.79 -5.59
N LEU A 156 -18.00 26.24 -6.77
CA LEU A 156 -18.09 27.64 -7.21
C LEU A 156 -18.97 27.73 -8.46
N GLY A 157 -20.22 27.29 -8.33
CA GLY A 157 -21.31 27.78 -9.15
C GLY A 157 -21.85 29.04 -8.49
N ILE A 158 -21.57 30.18 -9.11
CA ILE A 158 -22.18 31.49 -8.82
C ILE A 158 -23.70 31.38 -8.99
#